data_AF-A0A168MXG7-F1
#
_entry.id   AF-A0A168MXG7-F1
#
_cell.length_a   1.000
_cell.length_b   1.000
_cell.length_c   1.000
_cell.angle_alpha   90.00
_cell.angle_beta   90.00
_cell.angle_gamma   90.00
#
_symmetry.space_group_name_H-M   'P 1'
#
loop_
_entity.id
_entity.type
_entity.pdbx_description
1 polymer ?
#
loop_
_entity_poly.entity_id
_entity_poly.type
_entity_poly.pdbx_seq_one_letter_code
_entity_poly.pdbx_strand_id
1 'polypeptide(L)'
;MISSSTLLRSTQGLLRSHLSHGRLCKYYVTSSRPTEKPHTDLVNNNNAPLIPLPPIMHPPPIIHPSSNGSNDFVLLSNEQRTMPSSSLTAVPENTYYTPKDTPSRTPSSTLTHHFDTFALVERLETEGGFTRSQARFLMEIMQEQIRARVAPAKARLLTTSQLSNESHVLNASIDDLRNAVTIGRKNDAALLQAELTSLSRDIEHLEQHLNEDVAYLHNSIDLTLNDFRTEIRQEQKVTVIETQQVNHRLTVLQADANMALERLKWETIWQISIVITGMGLTMVGFGLSSLRSRKVAPPTIERSEIDHTLTVADMEI
;
A
#
# COMPACT_ATOMS: atom_id res chain seq x y z
N MET A 1 -18.61 70.15 -67.58
CA MET A 1 -19.78 69.56 -68.28
C MET A 1 -19.36 68.19 -68.81
N ILE A 2 -20.30 67.22 -68.88
CA ILE A 2 -20.32 66.04 -69.79
C ILE A 2 -18.95 65.31 -69.98
N SER A 3 -18.61 64.23 -69.28
CA SER A 3 -19.19 62.86 -69.26
C SER A 3 -18.49 61.88 -70.22
N SER A 4 -18.17 60.69 -69.68
CA SER A 4 -17.95 59.38 -70.34
C SER A 4 -16.97 59.22 -71.51
N SER A 5 -15.86 58.50 -71.25
CA SER A 5 -15.25 57.53 -72.18
C SER A 5 -14.55 56.41 -71.39
N THR A 6 -15.18 55.24 -71.27
CA THR A 6 -14.58 54.04 -70.65
C THR A 6 -13.72 53.26 -71.65
N LEU A 7 -12.46 52.96 -71.30
CA LEU A 7 -11.61 52.03 -72.07
C LEU A 7 -10.81 51.08 -71.18
N LEU A 8 -10.41 49.96 -71.81
CA LEU A 8 -10.02 48.69 -71.20
C LEU A 8 -8.72 48.71 -70.38
N ARG A 9 -8.77 48.12 -69.17
CA ARG A 9 -7.85 47.08 -68.62
C ARG A 9 -8.54 46.45 -67.40
N SER A 10 -8.54 45.13 -67.16
CA SER A 10 -7.58 44.05 -67.44
C SER A 10 -6.31 44.10 -66.58
N THR A 11 -6.45 43.63 -65.33
CA THR A 11 -5.45 42.94 -64.49
C THR A 11 -6.20 42.19 -63.37
N GLN A 12 -5.62 41.10 -62.84
CA GLN A 12 -6.20 40.36 -61.70
C GLN A 12 -5.71 40.87 -60.34
N GLY A 13 -6.58 40.81 -59.34
CA GLY A 13 -6.27 40.68 -57.91
C GLY A 13 -7.41 39.83 -57.31
N LEU A 14 -7.20 38.61 -56.78
CA LEU A 14 -6.28 38.14 -55.74
C LEU A 14 -6.65 38.66 -54.33
N LEU A 15 -6.61 37.75 -53.34
CA LEU A 15 -6.80 37.98 -51.90
C LEU A 15 -8.22 38.36 -51.40
N ARG A 16 -9.17 37.48 -51.72
CA ARG A 16 -10.04 36.78 -50.73
C ARG A 16 -9.96 37.30 -49.28
N SER A 17 -11.03 37.92 -48.78
CA SER A 17 -11.12 38.45 -47.43
C SER A 17 -12.01 37.62 -46.47
N HIS A 18 -11.60 37.60 -45.20
CA HIS A 18 -12.42 37.55 -43.98
C HIS A 18 -13.40 36.38 -43.70
N LEU A 19 -12.92 35.36 -42.97
CA LEU A 19 -13.51 34.74 -41.74
C LEU A 19 -12.56 33.61 -41.29
N SER A 20 -11.86 33.57 -40.15
CA SER A 20 -12.00 34.11 -38.78
C SER A 20 -12.67 33.13 -37.78
N HIS A 21 -11.93 32.84 -36.69
CA HIS A 21 -12.21 31.93 -35.57
C HIS A 21 -12.17 30.41 -35.82
N GLY A 22 -11.65 29.67 -34.82
CA GLY A 22 -11.53 28.20 -34.85
C GLY A 22 -10.28 27.63 -34.14
N ARG A 23 -10.07 27.93 -32.85
CA ARG A 23 -9.04 27.23 -32.06
C ARG A 23 -9.54 25.82 -31.73
N LEU A 24 -8.82 24.77 -32.13
CA LEU A 24 -9.07 23.40 -31.69
C LEU A 24 -8.36 23.13 -30.36
N CYS A 25 -9.08 22.52 -29.42
CA CYS A 25 -8.65 22.39 -28.03
C CYS A 25 -7.68 21.22 -27.82
N LYS A 26 -6.65 21.43 -26.98
CA LYS A 26 -6.01 20.33 -26.25
C LYS A 26 -6.90 19.97 -25.06
N TYR A 27 -7.21 18.70 -24.88
CA TYR A 27 -7.88 18.20 -23.67
C TYR A 27 -6.84 17.75 -22.65
N TYR A 28 -6.84 18.37 -21.47
CA TYR A 28 -6.33 17.82 -20.22
C TYR A 28 -7.16 18.39 -19.06
N VAL A 29 -7.47 17.53 -18.08
CA VAL A 29 -8.16 17.77 -16.81
C VAL A 29 -7.31 16.99 -15.79
N THR A 30 -6.79 17.54 -14.69
CA THR A 30 -7.43 18.11 -13.48
C THR A 30 -6.69 19.39 -13.00
N SER A 31 -7.20 20.32 -12.17
CA SER A 31 -7.57 20.26 -10.73
C SER A 31 -6.46 19.70 -9.82
N SER A 32 -5.97 20.34 -8.75
CA SER A 32 -6.35 21.59 -8.04
C SER A 32 -5.15 22.28 -7.34
N ARG A 33 -5.38 23.40 -6.64
CA ARG A 33 -4.42 24.21 -5.82
C ARG A 33 -4.74 24.06 -4.31
N PRO A 34 -3.98 24.63 -3.32
CA PRO A 34 -2.77 25.48 -3.37
C PRO A 34 -1.53 24.80 -2.71
N THR A 35 -0.34 25.37 -2.46
CA THR A 35 0.16 26.74 -2.14
C THR A 35 1.70 26.77 -2.45
N GLU A 36 2.57 27.79 -2.27
CA GLU A 36 2.49 29.22 -1.88
C GLU A 36 3.56 30.10 -2.60
N LYS A 37 4.47 30.78 -1.88
CA LYS A 37 5.49 31.78 -2.29
C LYS A 37 6.51 32.01 -1.13
N PRO A 38 7.63 32.74 -1.33
CA PRO A 38 8.62 32.60 -2.40
C PRO A 38 10.08 32.68 -1.87
N HIS A 39 11.01 31.92 -2.44
CA HIS A 39 12.45 32.23 -2.32
C HIS A 39 13.15 32.07 -3.67
N THR A 40 13.86 33.12 -4.07
CA THR A 40 14.74 33.16 -5.25
C THR A 40 16.05 33.80 -4.83
N ASP A 41 17.11 33.00 -4.79
CA ASP A 41 18.48 33.49 -4.73
C ASP A 41 19.29 32.90 -5.88
N LEU A 42 20.46 33.50 -6.14
CA LEU A 42 21.19 33.39 -7.39
C LEU A 42 21.82 31.99 -7.60
N VAL A 43 21.88 31.54 -8.86
CA VAL A 43 23.11 31.64 -9.67
C VAL A 43 22.85 31.21 -11.12
N ASN A 44 23.34 32.00 -12.07
CA ASN A 44 23.46 31.66 -13.48
C ASN A 44 24.66 30.73 -13.70
N ASN A 45 24.47 29.61 -14.40
CA ASN A 45 25.59 28.98 -15.11
C ASN A 45 25.15 28.27 -16.40
N ASN A 46 25.81 28.59 -17.51
CA ASN A 46 25.57 27.94 -18.79
C ASN A 46 26.46 26.69 -18.90
N ASN A 47 25.86 25.50 -18.94
CA ASN A 47 26.46 24.30 -19.55
C ASN A 47 25.35 23.28 -19.82
N ALA A 48 25.30 22.72 -21.03
CA ALA A 48 24.31 21.71 -21.42
C ALA A 48 24.85 20.30 -21.11
N PRO A 49 24.23 19.50 -20.22
CA PRO A 49 24.62 18.12 -20.02
C PRO A 49 24.03 17.24 -21.13
N LEU A 50 24.85 16.38 -21.75
CA LEU A 50 24.33 15.26 -22.51
C LEU A 50 23.66 14.28 -21.53
N ILE A 51 22.39 13.96 -21.76
CA ILE A 51 21.67 12.95 -20.97
C ILE A 51 22.20 11.56 -21.36
N PRO A 52 22.73 10.75 -20.43
CA PRO A 52 23.09 9.37 -20.70
C PRO A 52 21.83 8.54 -21.00
N LEU A 53 21.86 7.71 -22.04
CA LEU A 53 20.79 6.71 -22.24
C LEU A 53 20.86 5.66 -21.11
N PRO A 54 19.71 5.21 -20.56
CA PRO A 54 19.69 4.09 -19.64
C PRO A 54 20.11 2.79 -20.36
N PRO A 55 20.76 1.83 -19.66
CA PRO A 55 21.25 0.61 -20.27
C PRO A 55 20.13 -0.32 -20.72
N ILE A 56 20.36 -1.05 -21.81
CA ILE A 56 19.44 -2.08 -22.32
C ILE A 56 19.47 -3.29 -21.38
N MET A 57 18.35 -3.58 -20.72
CA MET A 57 18.21 -4.74 -19.85
C MET A 57 17.72 -5.95 -20.65
N HIS A 58 18.60 -6.91 -20.89
CA HIS A 58 18.25 -8.18 -21.56
C HIS A 58 17.44 -9.10 -20.63
N PRO A 59 16.45 -9.86 -21.14
CA PRO A 59 15.71 -10.83 -20.34
C PRO A 59 16.56 -12.08 -20.01
N PRO A 60 16.39 -12.68 -18.81
CA PRO A 60 17.10 -13.89 -18.41
C PRO A 60 16.57 -15.16 -19.11
N PRO A 61 17.37 -16.24 -19.20
CA PRO A 61 16.99 -17.48 -19.89
C PRO A 61 16.03 -18.37 -19.08
N ILE A 62 15.19 -19.12 -19.78
CA ILE A 62 14.25 -20.12 -19.22
C ILE A 62 14.97 -21.47 -19.06
N ILE A 63 14.81 -22.14 -17.92
CA ILE A 63 15.35 -23.49 -17.66
C ILE A 63 14.33 -24.40 -16.94
N HIS A 64 13.91 -25.46 -17.63
CA HIS A 64 13.20 -26.67 -17.17
C HIS A 64 13.58 -27.82 -18.14
N PRO A 65 13.37 -29.15 -17.88
CA PRO A 65 12.51 -29.77 -16.85
C PRO A 65 13.06 -31.06 -16.15
N SER A 66 12.31 -31.57 -15.16
CA SER A 66 12.13 -33.02 -14.77
C SER A 66 11.18 -33.07 -13.55
N SER A 67 9.94 -33.56 -13.61
CA SER A 67 9.42 -34.95 -13.79
C SER A 67 9.38 -35.81 -12.50
N ASN A 68 8.18 -36.02 -11.93
CA ASN A 68 7.57 -37.36 -11.76
C ASN A 68 6.26 -37.39 -10.94
N GLY A 69 5.27 -38.14 -11.47
CA GLY A 69 4.16 -38.77 -10.76
C GLY A 69 2.98 -37.89 -10.26
N SER A 70 1.77 -38.43 -10.05
CA SER A 70 1.11 -39.56 -10.72
C SER A 70 -0.35 -39.69 -10.24
N ASN A 71 -1.32 -39.68 -11.18
CA ASN A 71 -2.68 -40.24 -11.05
C ASN A 71 -3.63 -39.62 -9.97
N ASP A 72 -4.97 -39.67 -10.04
CA ASP A 72 -5.90 -39.73 -11.19
C ASP A 72 -7.30 -39.28 -10.76
N PHE A 73 -8.05 -38.61 -11.63
CA PHE A 73 -9.52 -38.77 -11.69
C PHE A 73 -10.06 -38.53 -13.12
N VAL A 74 -11.22 -39.13 -13.43
CA VAL A 74 -11.64 -39.45 -14.79
C VAL A 74 -12.82 -38.58 -15.28
N LEU A 75 -12.52 -37.74 -16.27
CA LEU A 75 -13.21 -37.60 -17.55
C LEU A 75 -14.75 -37.49 -17.58
N LEU A 76 -15.24 -36.33 -18.04
CA LEU A 76 -16.49 -36.23 -18.81
C LEU A 76 -16.30 -35.28 -20.03
N SER A 77 -16.11 -35.85 -21.22
CA SER A 77 -16.23 -35.14 -22.52
C SER A 77 -17.72 -34.98 -22.88
N ASN A 78 -18.18 -34.14 -23.82
CA ASN A 78 -17.60 -33.30 -24.87
C ASN A 78 -18.40 -31.94 -24.84
N GLU A 79 -18.11 -30.83 -25.54
CA GLU A 79 -17.80 -30.75 -26.96
C GLU A 79 -17.07 -29.47 -27.41
N GLN A 80 -16.10 -29.72 -28.28
CA GLN A 80 -15.25 -28.83 -29.05
C GLN A 80 -15.94 -27.58 -29.66
N ARG A 81 -15.33 -26.40 -29.44
CA ARG A 81 -15.20 -25.40 -30.51
C ARG A 81 -13.86 -24.67 -30.44
N THR A 82 -12.89 -25.19 -31.18
CA THR A 82 -11.54 -24.65 -31.32
C THR A 82 -11.53 -23.34 -32.10
N MET A 83 -10.73 -22.36 -31.65
CA MET A 83 -9.94 -21.48 -32.53
C MET A 83 -8.58 -21.22 -31.86
N PRO A 84 -7.43 -21.34 -32.56
CA PRO A 84 -6.11 -21.19 -31.98
C PRO A 84 -5.64 -19.72 -31.92
N SER A 85 -4.56 -19.50 -31.16
CA SER A 85 -3.88 -18.20 -31.02
C SER A 85 -3.17 -17.78 -32.32
N SER A 86 -3.10 -16.46 -32.55
CA SER A 86 -2.16 -15.82 -33.49
C SER A 86 -1.56 -14.57 -32.84
N SER A 87 -0.23 -14.51 -32.79
CA SER A 87 0.54 -13.38 -32.24
C SER A 87 0.44 -12.12 -33.11
N LEU A 88 0.16 -10.97 -32.50
CA LEU A 88 0.21 -9.66 -33.16
C LEU A 88 1.54 -8.95 -32.88
N THR A 89 2.55 -9.24 -33.71
CA THR A 89 3.67 -8.33 -33.95
C THR A 89 3.54 -7.77 -35.36
N ALA A 90 2.71 -6.73 -35.49
CA ALA A 90 2.57 -5.97 -36.72
C ALA A 90 2.38 -4.49 -36.37
N VAL A 91 3.21 -3.64 -36.96
CA VAL A 91 2.99 -2.19 -37.01
C VAL A 91 1.65 -1.95 -37.73
N PRO A 92 0.83 -0.96 -37.34
CA PRO A 92 -0.30 -0.53 -38.17
C PRO A 92 0.24 0.10 -39.45
N GLU A 93 0.43 -0.72 -40.48
CA GLU A 93 0.71 -0.28 -41.84
C GLU A 93 -0.45 0.60 -42.32
N ASN A 94 -0.13 1.71 -42.99
CA ASN A 94 -1.15 2.58 -43.59
C ASN A 94 -1.80 1.85 -44.77
N THR A 95 -2.79 1.00 -44.49
CA THR A 95 -3.70 0.44 -45.50
C THR A 95 -4.57 1.57 -46.05
N TYR A 96 -3.99 2.35 -46.97
CA TYR A 96 -4.75 3.01 -48.00
C TYR A 96 -5.53 1.92 -48.73
N TYR A 97 -6.83 1.82 -48.45
CA TYR A 97 -7.72 0.92 -49.17
C TYR A 97 -7.79 1.37 -50.63
N THR A 98 -6.90 0.80 -51.45
CA THR A 98 -6.94 0.98 -52.89
C THR A 98 -8.32 0.55 -53.39
N PRO A 99 -8.97 1.36 -54.26
CA PRO A 99 -10.25 0.97 -54.83
C PRO A 99 -10.16 -0.42 -55.44
N LYS A 100 -11.05 -1.33 -55.04
CA LYS A 100 -11.27 -2.58 -55.77
C LYS A 100 -11.97 -2.21 -57.07
N ASP A 101 -11.17 -1.87 -58.08
CA ASP A 101 -11.60 -1.56 -59.45
C ASP A 101 -12.30 -2.79 -60.06
N THR A 102 -13.56 -2.94 -59.69
CA THR A 102 -14.52 -3.80 -60.36
C THR A 102 -15.06 -2.96 -61.51
N PRO A 103 -14.72 -3.24 -62.78
CA PRO A 103 -15.12 -2.40 -63.90
C PRO A 103 -16.64 -2.53 -64.10
N SER A 104 -17.39 -1.67 -63.43
CA SER A 104 -18.84 -1.55 -63.50
C SER A 104 -19.21 -1.00 -64.88
N ARG A 105 -19.29 -1.93 -65.85
CA ARG A 105 -19.69 -1.73 -67.24
C ARG A 105 -20.78 -0.67 -67.33
N THR A 106 -20.40 0.54 -67.76
CA THR A 106 -21.33 1.63 -67.92
C THR A 106 -22.42 1.19 -68.90
N PRO A 107 -23.72 1.34 -68.56
CA PRO A 107 -24.77 1.13 -69.53
C PRO A 107 -24.57 2.18 -70.62
N SER A 108 -24.23 1.72 -71.83
CA SER A 108 -24.05 2.59 -73.00
C SER A 108 -25.26 3.52 -73.10
N SER A 109 -25.02 4.82 -73.14
CA SER A 109 -26.09 5.81 -73.17
C SER A 109 -26.85 5.68 -74.48
N THR A 110 -27.94 4.92 -74.46
CA THR A 110 -28.95 4.96 -75.51
C THR A 110 -29.35 6.42 -75.71
N LEU A 111 -29.40 6.85 -76.98
CA LEU A 111 -29.59 8.26 -77.33
C LEU A 111 -31.06 8.65 -77.12
N THR A 112 -31.46 8.82 -75.86
CA THR A 112 -32.82 9.10 -75.46
C THR A 112 -33.25 10.45 -76.02
N HIS A 113 -34.09 10.42 -77.05
CA HIS A 113 -34.62 11.62 -77.70
C HIS A 113 -35.63 12.30 -76.78
N HIS A 114 -35.16 13.27 -76.00
CA HIS A 114 -35.96 13.90 -74.93
C HIS A 114 -37.10 14.81 -75.41
N PHE A 115 -37.20 15.10 -76.71
CA PHE A 115 -38.18 16.04 -77.28
C PHE A 115 -38.44 15.73 -78.75
N ASP A 116 -39.60 15.18 -79.07
CA ASP A 116 -39.97 14.89 -80.46
C ASP A 116 -40.35 16.18 -81.22
N THR A 117 -39.46 16.59 -82.11
CA THR A 117 -39.62 17.78 -82.96
C THR A 117 -40.55 17.55 -84.15
N PHE A 118 -40.78 16.30 -84.57
CA PHE A 118 -41.66 15.97 -85.69
C PHE A 118 -43.10 15.94 -85.22
N ALA A 119 -43.39 15.16 -84.17
CA ALA A 119 -44.74 15.04 -83.62
C ALA A 119 -45.29 16.38 -83.10
N LEU A 120 -44.43 17.27 -82.58
CA LEU A 120 -44.86 18.62 -82.19
C LEU A 120 -45.25 19.48 -83.40
N VAL A 121 -44.49 19.43 -84.51
CA VAL A 121 -44.81 20.21 -85.72
C VAL A 121 -46.09 19.69 -86.38
N GLU A 122 -46.23 18.37 -86.52
CA GLU A 122 -47.45 17.72 -87.03
C GLU A 122 -48.68 18.09 -86.18
N ARG A 123 -48.54 18.12 -84.85
CA ARG A 123 -49.61 18.52 -83.94
C ARG A 123 -49.96 20.01 -84.01
N LEU A 124 -48.97 20.90 -84.20
CA LEU A 124 -49.20 22.34 -84.39
C LEU A 124 -49.85 22.65 -85.75
N GLU A 125 -49.56 21.86 -86.79
CA GLU A 125 -50.23 21.95 -88.10
C GLU A 125 -51.68 21.43 -88.04
N THR A 126 -51.94 20.31 -87.34
CA THR A 126 -53.25 19.64 -87.31
C THR A 126 -54.24 20.17 -86.25
N GLU A 127 -53.82 20.32 -84.99
CA GLU A 127 -54.66 20.81 -83.90
C GLU A 127 -54.59 22.34 -83.74
N GLY A 128 -53.45 22.93 -84.07
CA GLY A 128 -53.19 24.37 -83.87
C GLY A 128 -53.55 25.27 -85.07
N GLY A 129 -53.74 24.70 -86.26
CA GLY A 129 -54.00 25.46 -87.49
C GLY A 129 -52.83 26.37 -87.94
N PHE A 130 -51.62 26.17 -87.41
CA PHE A 130 -50.46 26.99 -87.73
C PHE A 130 -49.88 26.61 -89.09
N THR A 131 -49.36 27.59 -89.84
CA THR A 131 -48.62 27.30 -91.06
C THR A 131 -47.31 26.57 -90.71
N ARG A 132 -46.87 25.62 -91.53
CA ARG A 132 -45.63 24.82 -91.35
C ARG A 132 -44.38 25.61 -90.95
N SER A 133 -44.23 26.83 -91.47
CA SER A 133 -43.15 27.76 -91.08
C SER A 133 -43.26 28.28 -89.64
N GLN A 134 -44.47 28.59 -89.19
CA GLN A 134 -44.78 29.04 -87.83
C GLN A 134 -44.68 27.88 -86.83
N ALA A 135 -45.23 26.71 -87.17
CA ALA A 135 -45.13 25.49 -86.36
C ALA A 135 -43.66 25.11 -86.11
N ARG A 136 -42.83 25.16 -87.17
CA ARG A 136 -41.38 24.94 -87.07
C ARG A 136 -40.68 25.96 -86.17
N PHE A 137 -40.97 27.26 -86.32
CA PHE A 137 -40.36 28.31 -85.50
C PHE A 137 -40.72 28.18 -84.01
N LEU A 138 -41.97 27.84 -83.70
CA LEU A 138 -42.41 27.55 -82.32
C LEU A 138 -41.73 26.30 -81.74
N MET A 139 -41.56 25.24 -82.54
CA MET A 139 -40.81 24.05 -82.15
C MET A 139 -39.33 24.37 -81.87
N GLU A 140 -38.68 25.20 -82.69
CA GLU A 140 -37.28 25.60 -82.50
C GLU A 140 -37.11 26.44 -81.21
N ILE A 141 -38.04 27.35 -80.91
CA ILE A 141 -38.07 28.10 -79.63
C ILE A 141 -38.27 27.16 -78.43
N MET A 142 -39.21 26.22 -78.51
CA MET A 142 -39.43 25.24 -77.42
C MET A 142 -38.22 24.33 -77.22
N GLN A 143 -37.57 23.88 -78.31
CA GLN A 143 -36.38 23.05 -78.24
C GLN A 143 -35.24 23.78 -77.52
N GLU A 144 -35.01 25.06 -77.83
CA GLU A 144 -33.94 25.85 -77.18
C GLU A 144 -34.26 26.14 -75.71
N GLN A 145 -35.51 26.50 -75.37
CA GLN A 145 -35.91 26.68 -73.97
C GLN A 145 -35.76 25.38 -73.16
N ILE A 146 -36.09 24.22 -73.74
CA ILE A 146 -35.88 22.92 -73.10
C ILE A 146 -34.38 22.65 -72.94
N ARG A 147 -33.57 22.88 -73.97
CA ARG A 147 -32.10 22.73 -73.94
C ARG A 147 -31.47 23.59 -72.83
N ALA A 148 -31.85 24.87 -72.75
CA ALA A 148 -31.37 25.84 -71.76
C ALA A 148 -31.76 25.51 -70.31
N ARG A 149 -32.84 24.76 -70.07
CA ARG A 149 -33.26 24.34 -68.72
C ARG A 149 -32.77 22.93 -68.36
N VAL A 150 -32.75 21.99 -69.30
CA VAL A 150 -32.34 20.60 -69.08
C VAL A 150 -30.83 20.49 -68.86
N ALA A 151 -30.00 21.28 -69.55
CA ALA A 151 -28.54 21.25 -69.35
C ALA A 151 -28.11 21.57 -67.90
N PRO A 152 -28.49 22.71 -67.29
CA PRO A 152 -28.14 23.00 -65.89
C PRO A 152 -28.88 22.11 -64.88
N ALA A 153 -30.06 21.57 -65.22
CA ALA A 153 -30.72 20.58 -64.37
C ALA A 153 -29.92 19.27 -64.31
N LYS A 154 -29.50 18.72 -65.46
CA LYS A 154 -28.63 17.53 -65.54
C LYS A 154 -27.29 17.74 -64.84
N ALA A 155 -26.70 18.93 -64.91
CA ALA A 155 -25.46 19.26 -64.18
C ALA A 155 -25.61 19.30 -62.64
N ARG A 156 -26.85 19.37 -62.11
CA ARG A 156 -27.15 19.34 -60.67
C ARG A 156 -27.72 17.99 -60.19
N LEU A 157 -28.10 17.12 -61.12
CA LEU A 157 -28.46 15.73 -60.83
C LEU A 157 -27.17 14.91 -60.79
N LEU A 158 -26.77 14.47 -59.59
CA LEU A 158 -25.68 13.50 -59.43
C LEU A 158 -25.99 12.26 -60.26
N THR A 159 -25.03 11.80 -61.06
CA THR A 159 -25.17 10.50 -61.73
C THR A 159 -25.23 9.40 -60.68
N THR A 160 -25.94 8.31 -60.96
CA THR A 160 -26.03 7.15 -60.05
C THR A 160 -24.65 6.59 -59.68
N SER A 161 -23.70 6.64 -60.62
CA SER A 161 -22.29 6.29 -60.40
C SER A 161 -21.60 7.21 -59.38
N GLN A 162 -21.77 8.54 -59.50
CA GLN A 162 -21.21 9.48 -58.52
C GLN A 162 -21.84 9.32 -57.15
N LEU A 163 -23.17 9.16 -57.06
CA LEU A 163 -23.84 8.91 -55.79
C LEU A 163 -23.33 7.62 -55.13
N SER A 164 -23.10 6.55 -55.91
CA SER A 164 -22.48 5.32 -55.41
C SER A 164 -21.08 5.59 -54.87
N ASN A 165 -20.22 6.27 -55.63
CA ASN A 165 -18.84 6.60 -55.25
C ASN A 165 -18.78 7.37 -53.92
N GLU A 166 -19.51 8.48 -53.83
CA GLU A 166 -19.55 9.30 -52.61
C GLU A 166 -20.10 8.50 -51.41
N SER A 167 -21.08 7.61 -51.64
CA SER A 167 -21.59 6.72 -50.58
C SER A 167 -20.56 5.70 -50.11
N HIS A 168 -19.66 5.20 -50.98
CA HIS A 168 -18.58 4.30 -50.57
C HIS A 168 -17.52 5.03 -49.74
N VAL A 169 -17.11 6.24 -50.15
CA VAL A 169 -16.17 7.08 -49.40
C VAL A 169 -16.76 7.46 -48.03
N LEU A 170 -18.05 7.84 -47.99
CA LEU A 170 -18.76 8.14 -46.75
C LEU A 170 -18.82 6.92 -45.82
N ASN A 171 -19.19 5.73 -46.34
CA ASN A 171 -19.25 4.51 -45.52
C ASN A 171 -17.87 4.15 -44.94
N ALA A 172 -16.80 4.23 -45.74
CA ALA A 172 -15.44 4.02 -45.25
C ALA A 172 -15.08 4.99 -44.11
N SER A 173 -15.37 6.29 -44.25
CA SER A 173 -15.10 7.26 -43.17
C SER A 173 -15.93 7.04 -41.89
N ILE A 174 -17.12 6.45 -42.01
CA ILE A 174 -17.94 6.07 -40.84
C ILE A 174 -17.35 4.81 -40.18
N ASP A 175 -16.84 3.84 -40.96
CA ASP A 175 -16.19 2.65 -40.41
C ASP A 175 -14.84 2.96 -39.75
N ASP A 176 -14.07 3.91 -40.29
CA ASP A 176 -12.90 4.49 -39.62
C ASP A 176 -13.28 5.16 -38.29
N LEU A 177 -14.37 5.94 -38.25
CA LEU A 177 -14.86 6.55 -37.01
C LEU A 177 -15.34 5.51 -35.99
N ARG A 178 -16.06 4.46 -36.44
CA ARG A 178 -16.47 3.31 -35.60
C ARG A 178 -15.26 2.59 -35.03
N ASN A 179 -14.22 2.38 -35.84
CA ASN A 179 -12.97 1.77 -35.42
C ASN A 179 -12.24 2.66 -34.40
N ALA A 180 -12.10 3.96 -34.66
CA ALA A 180 -11.48 4.91 -33.73
C ALA A 180 -12.20 4.95 -32.36
N VAL A 181 -13.54 4.98 -32.35
CA VAL A 181 -14.33 4.89 -31.10
C VAL A 181 -14.14 3.54 -30.41
N THR A 182 -14.05 2.44 -31.17
CA THR A 182 -13.83 1.08 -30.61
C THR A 182 -12.43 0.93 -30.02
N ILE A 183 -11.41 1.51 -30.66
CA ILE A 183 -10.02 1.55 -30.16
C ILE A 183 -9.94 2.43 -28.91
N GLY A 184 -10.56 3.62 -28.92
CA GLY A 184 -10.65 4.49 -27.74
C GLY A 184 -11.24 3.76 -26.53
N ARG A 185 -12.43 3.17 -26.67
CA ARG A 185 -13.07 2.41 -25.58
C ARG A 185 -12.29 1.21 -25.09
N LYS A 186 -11.46 0.57 -25.94
CA LYS A 186 -10.53 -0.50 -25.53
C LYS A 186 -9.34 0.07 -24.75
N ASN A 187 -8.80 1.21 -25.16
CA ASN A 187 -7.73 1.90 -24.45
C ASN A 187 -8.20 2.41 -23.08
N ASP A 188 -9.37 3.04 -23.01
CA ASP A 188 -9.99 3.51 -21.76
C ASP A 188 -10.22 2.33 -20.79
N ALA A 189 -10.71 1.20 -21.28
CA ALA A 189 -10.89 -0.01 -20.48
C ALA A 189 -9.57 -0.62 -20.00
N ALA A 190 -8.52 -0.61 -20.83
CA ALA A 190 -7.19 -1.09 -20.45
C ALA A 190 -6.52 -0.17 -19.42
N LEU A 191 -6.71 1.15 -19.54
CA LEU A 191 -6.24 2.14 -18.57
C LEU A 191 -6.93 1.95 -17.21
N LEU A 192 -8.25 1.83 -17.19
CA LEU A 192 -9.01 1.55 -15.97
C LEU A 192 -8.63 0.20 -15.33
N GLN A 193 -8.34 -0.83 -16.14
CA GLN A 193 -7.81 -2.10 -15.62
C GLN A 193 -6.42 -1.94 -14.99
N ALA A 194 -5.52 -1.17 -15.63
CA ALA A 194 -4.20 -0.88 -15.07
C ALA A 194 -4.29 -0.09 -13.75
N GLU A 195 -5.15 0.93 -13.69
CA GLU A 195 -5.43 1.73 -12.49
C GLU A 195 -5.99 0.85 -11.35
N LEU A 196 -6.98 -0.01 -11.65
CA LEU A 196 -7.52 -0.96 -10.68
C LEU A 196 -6.47 -1.96 -10.16
N THR A 197 -5.56 -2.45 -11.03
CA THR A 197 -4.47 -3.34 -10.58
C THR A 197 -3.40 -2.61 -9.76
N SER A 198 -3.14 -1.33 -10.03
CA SER A 198 -2.29 -0.51 -9.15
C SER A 198 -2.94 -0.32 -7.79
N LEU A 199 -4.22 0.07 -7.77
CA LEU A 199 -4.94 0.32 -6.53
C LEU A 199 -5.14 -0.96 -5.68
N SER A 200 -5.28 -2.14 -6.30
CA SER A 200 -5.21 -3.43 -5.58
C SER A 200 -3.87 -3.61 -4.89
N ARG A 201 -2.76 -3.43 -5.63
CA ARG A 201 -1.40 -3.52 -5.10
C ARG A 201 -1.13 -2.49 -3.98
N ASP A 202 -1.67 -1.29 -4.10
CA ASP A 202 -1.51 -0.23 -3.09
C ASP A 202 -2.31 -0.56 -1.81
N ILE A 203 -3.47 -1.23 -1.93
CA ILE A 203 -4.22 -1.80 -0.79
C ILE A 203 -3.46 -2.96 -0.16
N GLU A 204 -2.95 -3.91 -0.95
CA GLU A 204 -2.15 -5.05 -0.48
C GLU A 204 -0.90 -4.59 0.29
N HIS A 205 -0.22 -3.55 -0.20
CA HIS A 205 0.92 -2.92 0.47
C HIS A 205 0.52 -2.23 1.78
N LEU A 206 -0.63 -1.54 1.81
CA LEU A 206 -1.13 -0.88 3.02
C LEU A 206 -1.59 -1.89 4.07
N GLU A 207 -2.20 -3.01 3.67
CA GLU A 207 -2.54 -4.13 4.55
C GLU A 207 -1.28 -4.79 5.13
N GLN A 208 -0.25 -5.01 4.32
CA GLN A 208 1.03 -5.52 4.81
C GLN A 208 1.65 -4.55 5.83
N HIS A 209 1.77 -3.26 5.50
CA HIS A 209 2.37 -2.26 6.38
C HIS A 209 1.60 -2.13 7.70
N LEU A 210 0.26 -2.16 7.67
CA LEU A 210 -0.57 -2.12 8.88
C LEU A 210 -0.36 -3.35 9.76
N ASN A 211 -0.28 -4.55 9.17
CA ASN A 211 0.00 -5.78 9.92
C ASN A 211 1.43 -5.78 10.50
N GLU A 212 2.41 -5.25 9.78
CA GLU A 212 3.79 -5.07 10.27
C GLU A 212 3.85 -4.05 11.42
N ASP A 213 3.18 -2.90 11.31
CA ASP A 213 3.06 -1.89 12.37
C ASP A 213 2.38 -2.46 13.62
N VAL A 214 1.29 -3.23 13.45
CA VAL A 214 0.56 -3.86 14.57
C VAL A 214 1.41 -4.94 15.25
N ALA A 215 2.12 -5.77 14.49
CA ALA A 215 3.04 -6.77 15.03
C ALA A 215 4.24 -6.12 15.75
N TYR A 216 4.80 -5.05 15.18
CA TYR A 216 5.85 -4.26 15.80
C TYR A 216 5.38 -3.61 17.11
N LEU A 217 4.19 -3.01 17.12
CA LEU A 217 3.61 -2.38 18.31
C LEU A 217 3.30 -3.41 19.40
N HIS A 218 2.76 -4.58 19.04
CA HIS A 218 2.53 -5.69 19.98
C HIS A 218 3.85 -6.16 20.61
N ASN A 219 4.88 -6.41 19.81
CA ASN A 219 6.19 -6.82 20.30
C ASN A 219 6.87 -5.71 21.15
N SER A 220 6.71 -4.43 20.77
CA SER A 220 7.19 -3.28 21.54
C SER A 220 6.52 -3.17 22.91
N ILE A 221 5.20 -3.41 22.96
CA ILE A 221 4.43 -3.49 24.21
C ILE A 221 4.88 -4.69 25.05
N ASP A 222 5.04 -5.88 24.47
CA ASP A 222 5.51 -7.08 25.18
C ASP A 222 6.91 -6.91 25.76
N LEU A 223 7.84 -6.32 25.00
CA LEU A 223 9.18 -5.98 25.48
C LEU A 223 9.12 -4.99 26.64
N THR A 224 8.37 -3.89 26.49
CA THR A 224 8.20 -2.87 27.53
C THR A 224 7.57 -3.45 28.81
N LEU A 225 6.53 -4.30 28.67
CA LEU A 225 5.89 -5.00 29.78
C LEU A 225 6.80 -6.04 30.43
N ASN A 226 7.62 -6.75 29.64
CA ASN A 226 8.63 -7.65 30.18
C ASN A 226 9.66 -6.88 30.99
N ASP A 227 10.17 -5.78 30.46
CA ASP A 227 11.23 -4.99 31.08
C ASP A 227 10.76 -4.39 32.41
N PHE A 228 9.59 -3.74 32.47
CA PHE A 228 8.95 -3.35 33.74
C PHE A 228 8.78 -4.54 34.70
N ARG A 229 8.44 -5.73 34.19
CA ARG A 229 8.30 -6.94 35.01
C ARG A 229 9.66 -7.54 35.41
N THR A 230 10.77 -7.14 34.81
CA THR A 230 12.13 -7.44 35.32
C THR A 230 12.56 -6.41 36.35
N GLU A 231 12.28 -5.12 36.12
CA GLU A 231 12.55 -4.00 37.02
C GLU A 231 11.85 -4.19 38.38
N ILE A 232 10.53 -4.39 38.39
CA ILE A 232 9.75 -4.69 39.61
C ILE A 232 10.29 -5.93 40.33
N ARG A 233 10.79 -6.95 39.60
CA ARG A 233 11.43 -8.13 40.21
C ARG A 233 12.85 -7.87 40.71
N GLN A 234 13.55 -6.85 40.22
CA GLN A 234 14.83 -6.40 40.77
C GLN A 234 14.59 -5.58 42.05
N GLU A 235 13.64 -4.66 42.06
CA GLU A 235 13.20 -3.94 43.27
C GLU A 235 12.74 -4.89 44.39
N GLN A 236 11.93 -5.90 44.04
CA GLN A 236 11.52 -6.95 44.98
C GLN A 236 12.71 -7.76 45.53
N LYS A 237 13.76 -7.99 44.72
CA LYS A 237 14.98 -8.65 45.21
C LYS A 237 15.77 -7.74 46.15
N VAL A 238 15.92 -6.45 45.81
CA VAL A 238 16.63 -5.46 46.65
C VAL A 238 15.95 -5.35 48.01
N THR A 239 14.64 -5.10 48.05
CA THR A 239 13.87 -4.98 49.31
C THR A 239 13.88 -6.26 50.16
N VAL A 240 13.90 -7.45 49.54
CA VAL A 240 14.10 -8.73 50.25
C VAL A 240 15.51 -8.85 50.82
N ILE A 241 16.56 -8.46 50.08
CA ILE A 241 17.94 -8.47 50.55
C ILE A 241 18.14 -7.48 51.71
N GLU A 242 17.57 -6.28 51.63
CA GLU A 242 17.56 -5.30 52.72
C GLU A 242 16.86 -5.85 53.96
N THR A 243 15.68 -6.46 53.80
CA THR A 243 14.94 -7.11 54.90
C THR A 243 15.77 -8.23 55.54
N GLN A 244 16.46 -9.05 54.75
CA GLN A 244 17.37 -10.09 55.24
C GLN A 244 18.59 -9.49 55.96
N GLN A 245 19.16 -8.40 55.46
CA GLN A 245 20.28 -7.71 56.11
C GLN A 245 19.88 -7.10 57.46
N VAL A 246 18.70 -6.48 57.55
CA VAL A 246 18.14 -5.96 58.81
C VAL A 246 17.88 -7.10 59.80
N ASN A 247 17.27 -8.20 59.36
CA ASN A 247 17.04 -9.37 60.21
C ASN A 247 18.35 -10.00 60.71
N HIS A 248 19.37 -10.09 59.86
CA HIS A 248 20.69 -10.58 60.25
C HIS A 248 21.35 -9.66 61.29
N ARG A 249 21.33 -8.32 61.07
CA ARG A 249 21.81 -7.34 62.07
C ARG A 249 21.07 -7.46 63.40
N LEU A 250 19.75 -7.62 63.38
CA LEU A 250 18.94 -7.82 64.59
C LEU A 250 19.33 -9.12 65.32
N THR A 251 19.57 -10.20 64.58
CA THR A 251 20.01 -11.49 65.13
C THR A 251 21.38 -11.37 65.82
N VAL A 252 22.34 -10.65 65.21
CA VAL A 252 23.66 -10.40 65.81
C VAL A 252 23.52 -9.54 67.07
N LEU A 253 22.77 -8.43 67.01
CA LEU A 253 22.54 -7.56 68.17
C LEU A 253 21.81 -8.29 69.32
N GLN A 254 20.92 -9.24 69.01
CA GLN A 254 20.27 -10.09 70.01
C GLN A 254 21.27 -11.09 70.64
N ALA A 255 22.20 -11.63 69.86
CA ALA A 255 23.28 -12.46 70.38
C ALA A 255 24.23 -11.65 71.29
N ASP A 256 24.66 -10.46 70.86
CA ASP A 256 25.50 -9.55 71.64
C ASP A 256 24.83 -9.13 72.96
N ALA A 257 23.53 -8.81 72.92
CA ALA A 257 22.75 -8.48 74.11
C ALA A 257 22.62 -9.67 75.08
N ASN A 258 22.41 -10.89 74.56
CA ASN A 258 22.41 -12.10 75.37
C ASN A 258 23.78 -12.39 75.99
N MET A 259 24.87 -12.24 75.25
CA MET A 259 26.24 -12.39 75.78
C MET A 259 26.56 -11.33 76.85
N ALA A 260 26.06 -10.09 76.69
CA ALA A 260 26.18 -9.06 77.71
C ALA A 260 25.39 -9.43 78.98
N LEU A 261 24.17 -9.96 78.86
CA LEU A 261 23.38 -10.47 79.99
C LEU A 261 24.05 -11.67 80.67
N GLU A 262 24.62 -12.61 79.91
CA GLU A 262 25.36 -13.74 80.47
C GLU A 262 26.63 -13.28 81.19
N ARG A 263 27.39 -12.34 80.62
CA ARG A 263 28.54 -11.72 81.29
C ARG A 263 28.15 -11.05 82.61
N LEU A 264 27.04 -10.29 82.63
CA LEU A 264 26.51 -9.67 83.85
C LEU A 264 26.04 -10.71 84.88
N LYS A 265 25.43 -11.82 84.44
CA LYS A 265 25.05 -12.95 85.32
C LYS A 265 26.28 -13.63 85.92
N TRP A 266 27.33 -13.89 85.14
CA TRP A 266 28.58 -14.44 85.66
C TRP A 266 29.27 -13.50 86.64
N GLU A 267 29.40 -12.22 86.29
CA GLU A 267 29.98 -11.17 87.16
C GLU A 267 29.23 -11.08 88.51
N THR A 268 27.89 -11.00 88.48
CA THR A 268 27.08 -10.95 89.71
C THR A 268 27.15 -12.24 90.52
N ILE A 269 27.22 -13.42 89.89
CA ILE A 269 27.44 -14.70 90.59
C ILE A 269 28.80 -14.71 91.31
N TRP A 270 29.87 -14.22 90.70
CA TRP A 270 31.19 -14.12 91.33
C TRP A 270 31.23 -13.10 92.46
N GLN A 271 30.60 -11.93 92.30
CA GLN A 271 30.50 -10.93 93.36
C GLN A 271 29.69 -11.47 94.56
N ILE A 272 28.57 -12.16 94.32
CA ILE A 272 27.75 -12.78 95.36
C ILE A 272 28.50 -13.93 96.06
N SER A 273 29.23 -14.78 95.33
CA SER A 273 29.97 -15.89 95.92
C SER A 273 31.10 -15.41 96.83
N ILE A 274 31.84 -14.35 96.44
CA ILE A 274 32.85 -13.70 97.28
C ILE A 274 32.22 -13.17 98.59
N VAL A 275 31.07 -12.50 98.52
CA VAL A 275 30.36 -12.00 99.71
C VAL A 275 29.92 -13.15 100.63
N ILE A 276 29.35 -14.22 100.08
CA ILE A 276 28.92 -15.40 100.85
C ILE A 276 30.13 -16.09 101.52
N THR A 277 31.23 -16.30 100.79
CA THR A 277 32.44 -16.92 101.34
C THR A 277 33.08 -16.06 102.42
N GLY A 278 33.14 -14.73 102.25
CA GLY A 278 33.61 -13.81 103.28
C GLY A 278 32.75 -13.81 104.54
N MET A 279 31.43 -13.82 104.39
CA MET A 279 30.48 -13.92 105.50
C MET A 279 30.59 -15.27 106.24
N GLY A 280 30.76 -16.37 105.50
CA GLY A 280 31.01 -17.70 106.09
C GLY A 280 32.33 -17.76 106.87
N LEU A 281 33.42 -17.24 106.29
CA LEU A 281 34.74 -17.24 106.91
C LEU A 281 34.78 -16.37 108.18
N THR A 282 34.14 -15.20 108.15
CA THR A 282 34.03 -14.34 109.35
C THR A 282 33.15 -14.97 110.43
N MET A 283 32.04 -15.64 110.08
CA MET A 283 31.21 -16.39 111.02
C MET A 283 31.98 -17.54 111.69
N VAL A 284 32.76 -18.31 110.92
CA VAL A 284 33.63 -19.37 111.46
C VAL A 284 34.75 -18.80 112.33
N GLY A 285 35.38 -17.70 111.92
CA GLY A 285 36.40 -17.00 112.71
C GLY A 285 35.86 -16.47 114.05
N PHE A 286 34.63 -15.94 114.05
CA PHE A 286 33.92 -15.52 115.25
C PHE A 286 33.51 -16.70 116.14
N GLY A 287 33.09 -17.83 115.54
CA GLY A 287 32.87 -19.08 116.25
C GLY A 287 34.13 -19.59 116.96
N LEU A 288 35.27 -19.60 116.26
CA LEU A 288 36.55 -20.03 116.80
C LEU A 288 37.10 -19.07 117.87
N SER A 289 36.93 -17.76 117.74
CA SER A 289 37.33 -16.80 118.77
C SER A 289 36.42 -16.87 120.01
N SER A 290 35.13 -17.09 119.82
CA SER A 290 34.15 -17.36 120.90
C SER A 290 34.49 -18.66 121.65
N LEU A 291 34.87 -19.72 120.93
CA LEU A 291 35.32 -20.99 121.53
C LEU A 291 36.68 -20.84 122.25
N ARG A 292 37.64 -20.09 121.69
CA ARG A 292 38.92 -19.78 122.35
C ARG A 292 38.72 -18.92 123.61
N SER A 293 37.68 -18.10 123.65
CA SER A 293 37.25 -17.33 124.82
C SER A 293 36.54 -18.20 125.88
N ARG A 294 36.31 -19.49 125.63
CA ARG A 294 35.53 -20.42 126.47
C ARG A 294 36.35 -21.61 127.00
N LYS A 295 37.59 -21.40 127.48
CA LYS A 295 38.27 -22.31 128.44
C LYS A 295 39.55 -21.72 129.05
N VAL A 296 39.41 -21.01 130.17
CA VAL A 296 40.34 -21.14 131.33
C VAL A 296 39.49 -21.17 132.60
N ALA A 297 39.10 -22.38 133.01
CA ALA A 297 38.62 -22.70 134.34
C ALA A 297 39.21 -24.08 134.67
N PRO A 298 39.82 -24.29 135.85
CA PRO A 298 40.59 -25.50 136.13
C PRO A 298 39.68 -26.74 136.26
N PRO A 299 40.11 -27.92 135.77
CA PRO A 299 39.34 -29.15 135.90
C PRO A 299 39.49 -29.76 137.30
N THR A 300 38.37 -30.14 137.91
CA THR A 300 38.34 -31.03 139.08
C THR A 300 38.79 -32.44 138.68
N ILE A 301 39.53 -33.11 139.56
CA ILE A 301 39.98 -34.50 139.36
C ILE A 301 39.00 -35.44 140.07
N GLU A 302 38.37 -36.34 139.32
CA GLU A 302 38.00 -37.66 139.82
C GLU A 302 38.65 -38.73 138.94
N ARG A 303 38.85 -39.92 139.49
CA ARG A 303 39.73 -40.96 138.93
C ARG A 303 38.96 -42.26 138.74
N SER A 304 39.18 -42.92 137.62
CA SER A 304 38.45 -44.11 137.18
C SER A 304 38.57 -45.31 138.13
N GLU A 305 37.41 -45.91 138.37
CA GLU A 305 37.19 -47.25 138.91
C GLU A 305 37.84 -48.34 138.04
N ILE A 306 38.46 -49.35 138.66
CA ILE A 306 38.80 -50.64 138.07
C ILE A 306 38.63 -51.70 139.17
N ASP A 307 37.62 -52.56 139.04
CA ASP A 307 37.42 -53.73 139.91
C ASP A 307 37.53 -55.02 139.08
N HIS A 308 38.46 -55.90 139.47
CA HIS A 308 38.83 -57.11 138.75
C HIS A 308 39.15 -58.25 139.74
N THR A 309 38.11 -58.83 140.33
CA THR A 309 38.20 -60.05 141.15
C THR A 309 37.78 -61.28 140.33
N LEU A 310 38.73 -61.90 139.62
CA LEU A 310 38.48 -63.11 138.84
C LEU A 310 38.38 -64.35 139.74
N THR A 311 37.31 -65.12 139.63
CA THR A 311 37.00 -66.27 140.52
C THR A 311 37.35 -67.64 139.92
N VAL A 312 38.29 -68.34 140.55
CA VAL A 312 38.53 -69.81 140.51
C VAL A 312 39.09 -70.12 141.92
N ALA A 313 38.55 -71.01 142.77
CA ALA A 313 38.41 -72.47 142.65
C ALA A 313 39.75 -73.17 142.33
N ASP A 314 40.14 -74.29 142.94
CA ASP A 314 39.69 -75.01 144.14
C ASP A 314 40.85 -75.97 144.58
N MET A 315 40.71 -76.66 145.72
CA MET A 315 41.23 -78.03 145.97
C MET A 315 42.75 -78.32 145.85
N GLU A 316 43.43 -78.51 147.00
CA GLU A 316 43.96 -79.85 147.39
C GLU A 316 44.50 -79.92 148.84
N ILE A 317 44.21 -81.06 149.49
CA ILE A 317 44.85 -81.70 150.66
C ILE A 317 45.08 -80.84 151.93
#